data_AF-A0A670YNI3-F1
#
_entry.id   AF-A0A670YNI3-F1
#
_cell.length_a   1.000
_cell.length_b   1.000
_cell.length_c   1.000
_cell.angle_alpha   90.00
_cell.angle_beta   90.00
_cell.angle_gamma   90.00
#
_symmetry.space_group_name_H-M   'P 1'
#
loop_
_entity.id
_entity.type
_entity.pdbx_description
1 polymer ?
#
loop_
_entity_poly.entity_id
_entity_poly.type
_entity_poly.pdbx_seq_one_letter_code
_entity_poly.pdbx_strand_id
1 'polypeptide(L)' 'MGLRGKEWLPTTIKVYTANEIHGTVGSKIKLSCTFWSNEWISDDISITWHFQPERGKDRLFGN' A
#
# COMPACT_ATOMS: atom_id res chain seq x y z
N MET A 1 8.94 -38.85 13.39
CA MET A 1 8.28 -38.72 12.07
C MET A 1 8.20 -37.23 11.77
N GLY A 2 8.88 -36.79 10.71
CA GLY A 2 9.47 -35.46 10.60
C GLY A 2 8.53 -34.27 10.39
N LEU A 3 9.04 -33.11 10.77
CA LEU A 3 8.51 -31.77 10.52
C LEU A 3 8.31 -31.59 9.01
N ARG A 4 7.06 -31.56 8.53
CA ARG A 4 6.78 -31.05 7.18
C ARG A 4 7.11 -29.57 7.17
N GLY A 5 7.98 -29.21 6.22
CA GLY A 5 8.58 -27.90 6.08
C GLY A 5 7.55 -26.79 6.06
N LYS A 6 8.01 -25.62 6.51
CA LYS A 6 7.36 -24.32 6.37
C LYS A 6 6.98 -24.15 4.90
N GLU A 7 5.75 -24.49 4.59
CA GLU A 7 5.14 -24.25 3.29
C GLU A 7 4.94 -22.74 3.24
N TRP A 8 5.72 -22.08 2.39
CA TRP A 8 5.48 -20.70 2.02
C TRP A 8 4.12 -20.68 1.34
N LEU A 9 3.05 -20.48 2.10
CA LEU A 9 1.73 -20.29 1.52
C LEU A 9 1.84 -19.11 0.56
N PRO A 10 1.44 -19.24 -0.71
CA PRO A 10 1.43 -18.11 -1.63
C PRO A 10 0.62 -16.99 -0.98
N THR A 11 1.11 -15.76 -1.08
CA THR A 11 0.36 -14.60 -0.61
C THR A 11 -1.01 -14.60 -1.27
N THR A 12 -2.04 -14.87 -0.47
CA THR A 12 -3.40 -15.02 -0.98
C THR A 12 -3.94 -13.71 -1.54
N ILE A 13 -3.47 -12.57 -1.04
CA ILE A 13 -3.85 -11.24 -1.50
C ILE A 13 -2.66 -10.53 -2.15
N LYS A 14 -2.89 -9.98 -3.35
CA LYS A 14 -1.99 -9.05 -4.04
C LYS A 14 -2.63 -7.68 -4.10
N VAL A 15 -1.90 -6.64 -3.67
CA VAL A 15 -2.36 -5.25 -3.74
C VAL A 15 -1.57 -4.52 -4.83
N TYR A 16 -2.29 -3.78 -5.66
CA TYR A 16 -1.80 -2.99 -6.78
C TYR A 16 -2.08 -1.52 -6.49
N THR A 17 -1.04 -0.71 -6.51
CA THR A 17 -1.11 0.75 -6.39
C THR A 17 -0.14 1.36 -7.39
N ALA A 18 -0.36 2.62 -7.76
CA ALA A 18 0.64 3.36 -8.53
C ALA A 18 1.95 3.44 -7.73
N ASN A 19 3.07 3.25 -8.41
CA ASN A 19 4.40 3.37 -7.81
C ASN A 19 4.73 4.83 -7.49
N GLU A 20 4.30 5.75 -8.34
CA GLU A 20 4.53 7.18 -8.22
C GLU A 20 3.33 7.95 -8.77
N ILE A 21 2.96 9.04 -8.09
CA ILE A 21 1.91 9.96 -8.51
C ILE A 21 2.44 11.38 -8.35
N HIS A 22 2.34 12.16 -9.43
CA HIS A 22 2.77 13.55 -9.45
C HIS A 22 1.56 14.47 -9.26
N GLY A 23 1.72 15.51 -8.43
CA GLY A 23 0.73 16.55 -8.20
C GLY A 23 1.40 17.91 -8.14
N THR A 24 0.66 18.96 -8.51
CA THR A 24 1.07 20.34 -8.32
C THR A 24 0.67 20.84 -6.94
N VAL A 25 1.42 21.81 -6.39
CA VAL A 25 1.09 22.40 -5.08
C VAL A 25 -0.33 22.99 -5.13
N GLY A 26 -1.15 22.60 -4.15
CA GLY A 26 -2.55 23.03 -4.06
C GLY A 26 -3.55 22.18 -4.85
N SER A 27 -3.10 21.20 -5.64
CA SER A 27 -4.01 20.28 -6.33
C SER A 27 -4.47 19.14 -5.43
N LYS A 28 -5.64 18.57 -5.75
CA LYS A 28 -6.15 17.35 -5.12
C LYS A 28 -5.70 16.15 -5.93
N ILE A 29 -4.99 15.23 -5.29
CA ILE A 29 -4.60 13.94 -5.88
C ILE A 29 -5.47 12.81 -5.33
N LYS A 30 -5.71 11.78 -6.14
CA LYS A 30 -6.43 10.57 -5.74
C LYS A 30 -5.47 9.38 -5.78
N LEU A 31 -5.26 8.76 -4.62
CA LEU A 31 -4.54 7.49 -4.53
C LEU A 31 -5.51 6.36 -4.85
N SER A 32 -5.16 5.52 -5.83
CA SER A 32 -5.98 4.38 -6.23
C SER A 32 -5.27 3.09 -5.84
N CYS A 33 -6.01 2.15 -5.27
CA CYS A 33 -5.54 0.80 -5.01
C CYS A 33 -6.57 -0.23 -5.50
N THR A 34 -6.08 -1.35 -6.00
CA THR A 34 -6.88 -2.52 -6.37
C THR A 34 -6.24 -3.75 -5.74
N PHE A 35 -7.00 -4.78 -5.42
CA PHE A 35 -6.43 -6.03 -4.94
C PHE A 35 -6.99 -7.23 -5.69
N TRP A 36 -6.23 -8.33 -5.69
CA TRP A 36 -6.62 -9.62 -6.24
C TRP A 36 -6.40 -10.69 -5.18
N SER A 37 -7.35 -11.60 -5.06
CA SER A 37 -7.25 -12.78 -4.20
C SER A 37 -7.50 -14.05 -4.99
N ASN A 38 -6.78 -15.12 -4.66
CA ASN A 38 -7.06 -16.46 -5.17
C ASN A 38 -8.05 -17.24 -4.27
N GLU A 39 -8.31 -16.74 -3.06
CA GLU A 39 -9.25 -17.30 -2.09
C GLU A 39 -10.47 -16.39 -1.93
N TRP A 40 -11.55 -16.96 -1.37
CA TRP A 40 -12.75 -16.21 -1.03
C TRP A 40 -12.43 -15.06 -0.09
N ILE A 41 -13.00 -13.91 -0.41
CA ILE A 41 -12.83 -12.68 0.34
C ILE A 41 -14.04 -12.57 1.29
N SER A 42 -13.78 -12.47 2.59
CA SER A 42 -14.81 -12.21 3.60
C SER A 42 -15.35 -10.77 3.47
N ASP A 43 -16.52 -10.50 4.03
CA ASP A 43 -17.05 -9.12 4.14
C ASP A 43 -16.26 -8.27 5.16
N ASP A 44 -15.46 -8.90 6.03
CA ASP A 44 -14.65 -8.24 7.07
C ASP A 44 -13.29 -7.75 6.53
N ILE A 45 -13.29 -7.02 5.41
CA ILE A 45 -12.07 -6.39 4.87
C ILE A 45 -11.96 -4.96 5.37
N SER A 46 -10.76 -4.60 5.80
CA SER A 46 -10.36 -3.20 6.00
C SER A 46 -9.28 -2.78 5.01
N ILE A 47 -9.41 -1.58 4.43
CA ILE A 47 -8.37 -0.94 3.62
C ILE A 47 -7.83 0.26 4.42
N THR A 48 -6.52 0.28 4.65
CA THR A 48 -5.85 1.33 5.41
C THR A 48 -4.70 1.94 4.61
N TRP A 49 -4.59 3.27 4.62
CA TRP A 49 -3.50 4.01 4.00
C TRP A 49 -2.55 4.52 5.08
N HIS A 50 -1.25 4.29 4.89
CA HIS A 50 -0.20 4.83 5.75
C HIS A 50 0.63 5.82 4.95
N PHE A 51 0.90 6.98 5.54
CA PHE A 51 1.72 8.03 4.94
C PHE A 51 2.94 8.30 5.83
N GLN A 52 4.12 8.20 5.24
CA GLN A 52 5.36 8.61 5.89
C GLN A 52 6.09 9.60 4.98
N PRO A 53 6.14 10.89 5.35
CA PRO A 53 6.94 11.86 4.61
C PRO A 53 8.42 11.53 4.79
N GLU A 54 9.23 11.81 3.77
CA GLU A 54 10.67 11.80 3.91
C GLU A 54 11.06 12.83 4.98
N ARG A 55 11.78 12.40 6.03
CA ARG A 55 12.09 13.26 7.18
C ARG A 55 12.89 14.47 6.71
N GLY A 56 12.24 15.63 6.73
CA GLY A 56 12.84 16.95 6.92
C GLY A 56 13.85 17.40 5.87
N LYS A 57 13.37 17.90 4.73
CA LYS A 57 13.83 19.24 4.33
C LYS A 57 12.65 20.18 4.49
N ASP A 58 12.50 20.69 5.70
CA ASP A 58 11.89 22.00 5.94
C ASP A 58 12.70 23.04 5.14
N ARG A 59 12.45 23.11 3.83
CA ARG A 59 12.81 24.24 2.97
C ARG A 59 11.51 24.87 2.49
N LEU A 60 10.67 25.18 3.47
CA LEU A 60 9.78 26.32 3.35
C LEU A 60 10.70 27.54 3.29
N PHE A 61 11.04 27.96 2.08
CA PHE A 61 11.62 29.28 1.85
C PHE A 61 10.56 30.31 2.25
N GLY A 62 10.62 30.75 3.51
CA GLY A 62 9.99 31.96 3.98
C GLY A 62 10.78 33.16 3.46
N ASN A 63 10.04 34.08 2.85
CA ASN A 63 10.44 35.40 2.38
C ASN A 63 11.09 36.24 3.50
#